data_AF-A0A2D6TRY3-F1
#
_entry.id   AF-A0A2D6TRY3-F1
#
_cell.length_a   1.000
_cell.length_b   1.000
_cell.length_c   1.000
_cell.angle_alpha   90.00
_cell.angle_beta   90.00
_cell.angle_gamma   90.00
#
_symmetry.space_group_name_H-M   'P 1'
#
loop_
_entity.id
_entity.type
_entity.pdbx_description
1 polymer ?
#
loop_
_entity_poly.entity_id
_entity_poly.type
_entity_poly.pdbx_seq_one_letter_code
_entity_poly.pdbx_strand_id
1 'polypeptide(L)'
;MTTAAQPIPLSSVQMIDKSKLKFVHVSEMPEDTYKNFIEAQERFLESRHTSLPDTSNHPAYQPYATVQVDGKVVAQIDNHGWISSSSRHNKAIQGAIEGENSRLNGPNLAANRAEKIAAALGGTVVKADTALTQQSYNATEKIKPMVDYTAMHNDPLYESLLKTKQARTEYIAQQMGQEMTETSTASLETDSSDKTSSDAFLEYMDMTPEERYIMQALAHRGYTKEEFDMLPLEEQEKIMKEIREELREQTQTQTESGQTGFNATNDTAAKQDIVTQIVTITNLLDKQAQIQDDHKRNS
;
A
#
# COMPACT_ATOMS: atom_id res chain seq x y z
N MET A 1 48.50 -20.42 19.09
CA MET A 1 48.24 -19.77 20.39
C MET A 1 46.88 -19.09 20.25
N THR A 2 45.84 -19.69 20.82
CA THR A 2 44.45 -19.25 20.66
C THR A 2 44.06 -18.44 21.89
N THR A 3 43.88 -17.14 21.73
CA THR A 3 43.41 -16.24 22.79
C THR A 3 41.92 -16.49 23.02
N ALA A 4 41.58 -17.10 24.15
CA ALA A 4 40.20 -17.25 24.59
C ALA A 4 39.62 -15.89 25.00
N ALA A 5 38.49 -15.50 24.41
CA ALA A 5 37.73 -14.32 24.82
C ALA A 5 37.17 -14.56 26.24
N GLN A 6 37.46 -13.65 27.17
CA GLN A 6 36.94 -13.74 28.53
C GLN A 6 35.43 -13.49 28.58
N PRO A 7 34.67 -14.22 29.41
CA PRO A 7 33.24 -13.99 29.60
C PRO A 7 33.01 -12.63 30.25
N ILE A 8 32.14 -11.80 29.64
CA ILE A 8 31.73 -10.51 30.19
C ILE A 8 30.99 -10.78 31.52
N PRO A 9 31.46 -10.23 32.66
CA PRO A 9 30.78 -10.43 33.94
C PRO A 9 29.43 -9.70 33.93
N LEU A 10 28.33 -10.45 34.03
CA LEU A 10 26.96 -9.92 34.06
C LEU A 10 26.70 -8.94 35.23
N SER A 11 27.60 -8.89 36.22
CA SER A 11 27.55 -7.95 37.36
C SER A 11 27.81 -6.48 36.97
N SER A 12 28.26 -6.20 35.75
CA SER A 12 28.44 -4.82 35.25
C SER A 12 27.26 -4.30 34.43
N VAL A 13 26.18 -5.08 34.27
CA VAL A 13 24.96 -4.61 33.62
C VAL A 13 24.15 -3.81 34.64
N GLN A 14 24.30 -2.49 34.63
CA GLN A 14 23.39 -1.61 35.36
C GLN A 14 21.98 -1.75 34.77
N MET A 15 21.01 -2.15 35.61
CA MET A 15 19.61 -2.10 35.22
C MET A 15 19.26 -0.66 34.86
N ILE A 16 18.62 -0.45 33.70
CA ILE A 16 18.11 0.86 33.30
C ILE A 16 17.18 1.35 34.41
N ASP A 17 17.49 2.51 34.97
CA ASP A 17 16.69 3.17 35.99
C ASP A 17 15.38 3.69 35.36
N LYS A 18 14.35 2.83 35.37
CA LYS A 18 13.05 3.10 34.76
C LYS A 18 12.34 4.31 35.36
N SER A 19 12.74 4.78 36.54
CA SER A 19 12.17 5.97 37.18
C SER A 19 12.56 7.29 36.49
N LYS A 20 13.59 7.26 35.64
CA LYS A 20 14.08 8.42 34.87
C LYS A 20 13.61 8.41 33.42
N LEU A 21 12.87 7.39 33.00
CA LEU A 21 12.28 7.33 31.67
C LEU A 21 11.03 8.21 31.65
N LYS A 22 11.10 9.32 30.91
CA LYS A 22 9.90 10.06 30.52
C LYS A 22 9.20 9.24 29.44
N PHE A 23 8.11 8.58 29.81
CA PHE A 23 7.21 7.97 28.83
C PHE A 23 6.46 9.09 28.12
N VAL A 24 6.91 9.45 26.93
CA VAL A 24 6.13 10.31 26.04
C VAL A 24 5.10 9.41 25.37
N HIS A 25 3.81 9.70 25.57
CA HIS A 25 2.77 8.96 24.88
C HIS A 25 2.89 9.23 23.37
N VAL A 26 2.68 8.22 22.53
CA VAL A 26 2.89 8.36 21.08
C VAL A 26 2.04 9.50 20.49
N SER A 27 0.85 9.73 21.04
CA SER A 27 -0.03 10.84 20.67
C SER A 27 0.55 12.23 20.97
N GLU A 28 1.56 12.36 21.82
CA GLU A 28 2.17 13.64 22.20
C GLU A 28 3.50 13.89 21.47
N MET A 29 3.97 12.91 20.68
CA MET A 29 5.22 13.01 19.94
C MET A 29 5.18 14.11 18.87
N PRO A 30 6.35 14.58 18.38
CA PRO A 30 6.40 15.45 17.20
C PRO A 30 5.61 14.86 16.03
N GLU A 31 4.97 15.71 15.24
CA GLU A 31 4.04 15.30 14.19
C GLU A 31 4.62 14.25 13.24
N ASP A 32 5.84 14.47 12.74
CA ASP A 32 6.52 13.52 11.86
C ASP A 32 6.73 12.15 12.53
N THR A 33 7.05 12.15 13.83
CA THR A 33 7.28 10.91 14.58
C THR A 33 5.97 10.16 14.79
N TYR A 34 4.90 10.88 15.15
CA TYR A 34 3.56 10.32 15.26
C TYR A 34 3.09 9.74 13.91
N LYS A 35 3.20 10.50 12.82
CA LYS A 35 2.80 10.06 11.48
C LYS A 35 3.55 8.80 11.04
N ASN A 36 4.87 8.79 11.20
CA ASN A 36 5.68 7.62 10.88
C ASN A 36 5.29 6.38 11.70
N PHE A 37 4.95 6.57 12.98
CA PHE A 37 4.46 5.48 13.82
C PHE A 37 3.12 4.93 13.33
N ILE A 38 2.16 5.80 13.02
CA ILE A 38 0.84 5.41 12.50
C ILE A 38 0.99 4.66 11.18
N GLU A 39 1.72 5.21 10.21
CA GLU A 39 1.93 4.54 8.91
C GLU A 39 2.62 3.18 9.07
N ALA A 40 3.56 3.05 10.01
CA ALA A 40 4.23 1.79 10.26
C ALA A 40 3.26 0.74 10.85
N GLN A 41 2.37 1.15 11.76
CA GLN A 41 1.35 0.27 12.33
C GLN A 41 0.31 -0.15 11.30
N GLU A 42 -0.10 0.78 10.42
CA GLU A 42 -1.02 0.50 9.30
C GLU A 42 -0.41 -0.50 8.33
N ARG A 43 0.83 -0.26 7.86
CA ARG A 43 1.55 -1.21 6.99
C ARG A 43 1.74 -2.57 7.66
N PHE A 44 1.97 -2.60 8.97
CA PHE A 44 2.09 -3.84 9.72
C PHE A 44 0.76 -4.61 9.76
N LEU A 45 -0.35 -3.93 10.02
CA LEU A 45 -1.70 -4.49 9.99
C LEU A 45 -2.05 -5.01 8.59
N GLU A 46 -1.87 -4.19 7.56
CA GLU A 46 -2.09 -4.58 6.17
C GLU A 46 -1.27 -5.82 5.81
N SER A 47 0.03 -5.83 6.13
CA SER A 47 0.90 -6.98 5.84
C SER A 47 0.45 -8.25 6.56
N ARG A 48 -0.06 -8.14 7.78
CA ARG A 48 -0.55 -9.29 8.56
C ARG A 48 -1.85 -9.86 8.00
N HIS A 49 -2.70 -8.99 7.46
CA HIS A 49 -4.01 -9.35 6.89
C HIS A 49 -3.96 -9.46 5.37
N THR A 50 -2.78 -9.42 4.77
CA THR A 50 -2.57 -9.68 3.35
C THR A 50 -2.51 -11.17 3.11
N SER A 51 -3.40 -11.64 2.24
CA SER A 51 -3.34 -12.98 1.68
C SER A 51 -2.71 -12.94 0.29
N LEU A 52 -1.88 -13.94 0.00
CA LEU A 52 -1.49 -14.22 -1.37
C LEU A 52 -2.61 -15.06 -2.01
N PRO A 53 -3.05 -14.73 -3.24
CA PRO A 53 -4.02 -15.56 -3.94
C PRO A 53 -3.40 -16.94 -4.22
N ASP A 54 -4.24 -17.97 -4.37
CA ASP A 54 -3.77 -19.30 -4.73
C ASP A 54 -3.05 -19.28 -6.09
N THR A 55 -1.76 -19.58 -6.08
CA THR A 55 -0.91 -19.58 -7.27
C THR A 55 -0.73 -20.96 -7.88
N SER A 56 -1.37 -21.99 -7.33
CA SER A 56 -1.16 -23.40 -7.73
C SER A 56 -1.46 -23.65 -9.20
N ASN A 57 -2.40 -22.90 -9.79
CA ASN A 57 -2.78 -22.99 -11.20
C ASN A 57 -2.18 -21.87 -12.06
N HIS A 58 -1.39 -20.98 -11.47
CA HIS A 58 -0.87 -19.83 -12.18
C HIS A 58 0.24 -20.28 -13.16
N PRO A 59 0.17 -19.95 -14.47
CA PRO A 59 1.09 -20.47 -15.49
C PRO A 59 2.57 -20.24 -15.19
N ALA A 60 2.90 -19.13 -14.54
CA ALA A 60 4.28 -18.79 -14.19
C ALA A 60 4.92 -19.78 -13.17
N TYR A 61 4.14 -20.47 -12.34
CA TYR A 61 4.66 -21.47 -11.38
C TYR A 61 4.58 -22.91 -11.90
N GLN A 62 4.02 -23.09 -13.10
CA GLN A 62 3.98 -24.41 -13.72
C GLN A 62 5.37 -24.86 -14.17
N PRO A 63 5.61 -26.17 -14.30
CA PRO A 63 6.88 -26.70 -14.73
C PRO A 63 7.30 -26.14 -16.11
N TYR A 64 8.55 -25.72 -16.24
CA TYR A 64 9.16 -25.40 -17.52
C TYR A 64 9.90 -26.61 -18.09
N ALA A 65 10.74 -27.25 -17.28
CA ALA A 65 11.50 -28.42 -17.70
C ALA A 65 11.90 -29.29 -16.50
N THR A 66 12.28 -30.52 -16.81
CA THR A 66 13.00 -31.41 -15.89
C THR A 66 14.37 -31.72 -16.46
N VAL A 67 15.36 -31.88 -15.59
CA VAL A 67 16.67 -32.43 -15.95
C VAL A 67 16.72 -33.88 -15.50
N GLN A 68 17.10 -34.78 -16.40
CA GLN A 68 17.17 -36.21 -16.16
C GLN A 68 18.59 -36.74 -16.31
N VAL A 69 19.02 -37.59 -15.38
CA VAL A 69 20.28 -38.35 -15.45
C VAL A 69 19.92 -39.82 -15.38
N ASP A 70 20.36 -40.62 -16.35
CA ASP A 70 20.00 -42.04 -16.47
C ASP A 70 18.48 -42.29 -16.39
N GLY A 71 17.69 -41.39 -16.99
CA GLY A 71 16.21 -41.46 -17.00
C GLY A 71 15.54 -41.09 -15.67
N LYS A 72 16.28 -40.60 -14.67
CA LYS A 72 15.72 -40.15 -13.38
C LYS A 72 15.75 -38.63 -13.29
N VAL A 73 14.63 -38.03 -12.88
CA VAL A 73 14.54 -36.58 -12.64
C VAL A 73 15.43 -36.20 -11.46
N VAL A 74 16.44 -35.36 -11.72
CA VAL A 74 17.37 -34.84 -10.71
C VAL A 74 17.05 -33.40 -10.33
N ALA A 75 16.41 -32.64 -11.21
CA ALA A 75 15.93 -31.28 -10.97
C ALA A 75 14.67 -30.99 -11.79
N GLN A 76 13.78 -30.19 -11.23
CA GLN A 76 12.63 -29.60 -11.88
C GLN A 76 12.77 -28.09 -11.84
N ILE A 77 12.55 -27.43 -12.97
CA ILE A 77 12.61 -25.98 -13.10
C ILE A 77 11.24 -25.48 -13.52
N ASP A 78 10.71 -24.45 -12.86
CA ASP A 78 9.44 -23.81 -13.21
C ASP A 78 9.62 -22.66 -14.23
N ASN A 79 8.52 -22.07 -14.69
CA ASN A 79 8.55 -20.95 -15.63
C ASN A 79 9.15 -19.65 -15.05
N HIS A 80 9.32 -19.51 -13.72
CA HIS A 80 10.10 -18.43 -13.12
C HIS A 80 11.61 -18.70 -13.13
N GLY A 81 12.01 -19.96 -13.38
CA GLY A 81 13.38 -20.43 -13.29
C GLY A 81 13.75 -20.98 -11.91
N TRP A 82 12.82 -21.15 -10.98
CA TRP A 82 13.10 -21.72 -9.67
C TRP A 82 13.37 -23.22 -9.80
N ILE A 83 14.36 -23.69 -9.04
CA ILE A 83 14.83 -25.08 -9.12
C ILE A 83 14.35 -25.82 -7.88
N SER A 84 13.63 -26.92 -8.09
CA SER A 84 13.35 -27.95 -7.09
C SER A 84 14.20 -29.19 -7.37
N SER A 85 14.96 -29.66 -6.39
CA SER A 85 15.83 -30.83 -6.55
C SER A 85 16.06 -31.55 -5.22
N SER A 86 16.56 -32.78 -5.30
CA SER A 86 16.93 -33.57 -4.11
C SER A 86 18.32 -33.20 -3.58
N SER A 87 18.49 -33.29 -2.26
CA SER A 87 19.72 -32.86 -1.55
C SER A 87 21.03 -33.42 -2.10
N ARG A 88 21.00 -34.60 -2.73
CA ARG A 88 22.16 -35.26 -3.33
C ARG A 88 22.83 -34.42 -4.42
N HIS A 89 22.07 -33.62 -5.18
CA HIS A 89 22.58 -32.88 -6.34
C HIS A 89 22.74 -31.39 -6.08
N ASN A 90 22.30 -30.88 -4.93
CA ASN A 90 22.28 -29.45 -4.61
C ASN A 90 23.63 -28.76 -4.81
N LYS A 91 24.74 -29.38 -4.39
CA LYS A 91 26.08 -28.78 -4.55
C LYS A 91 26.46 -28.61 -6.03
N ALA A 92 26.20 -29.62 -6.85
CA ALA A 92 26.51 -29.58 -8.27
C ALA A 92 25.59 -28.60 -9.01
N ILE A 93 24.30 -28.58 -8.67
CA ILE A 93 23.32 -27.62 -9.19
C ILE A 93 23.72 -26.19 -8.84
N GLN A 94 24.07 -25.93 -7.56
CA GLN A 94 24.49 -24.62 -7.11
C GLN A 94 25.73 -24.12 -7.86
N GLY A 95 26.73 -24.99 -8.04
CA GLY A 95 27.93 -24.65 -8.81
C GLY A 95 27.63 -24.42 -10.30
N ALA A 96 26.67 -25.16 -10.87
CA ALA A 96 26.27 -25.00 -12.28
C ALA A 96 25.61 -23.65 -12.56
N ILE A 97 24.90 -23.08 -11.58
CA ILE A 97 24.20 -21.79 -11.69
C ILE A 97 24.94 -20.63 -11.03
N GLU A 98 26.16 -20.87 -10.53
CA GLU A 98 27.00 -19.81 -9.96
C GLU A 98 27.40 -18.80 -11.05
N GLY A 99 27.40 -17.51 -10.71
CA GLY A 99 27.73 -16.44 -11.67
C GLY A 99 26.71 -16.26 -12.79
N GLU A 100 25.47 -16.74 -12.60
CA GLU A 100 24.41 -16.59 -13.59
C GLU A 100 24.11 -15.12 -13.92
N ASN A 101 23.77 -14.88 -15.19
CA ASN A 101 23.45 -13.56 -15.68
C ASN A 101 22.17 -13.04 -15.02
N SER A 102 22.32 -12.02 -14.17
CA SER A 102 21.23 -11.36 -13.45
C SER A 102 20.19 -10.67 -14.37
N ARG A 103 20.48 -10.54 -15.67
CA ARG A 103 19.55 -9.99 -16.66
C ARG A 103 18.52 -11.01 -17.17
N LEU A 104 18.74 -12.31 -16.96
CA LEU A 104 17.79 -13.34 -17.34
C LEU A 104 16.68 -13.46 -16.28
N ASN A 105 15.45 -13.63 -16.72
CA ASN A 105 14.30 -13.91 -15.86
C ASN A 105 13.34 -14.88 -16.57
N GLY A 106 12.33 -15.37 -15.83
CA GLY A 106 11.24 -16.16 -16.39
C GLY A 106 11.72 -17.38 -17.19
N PRO A 107 11.04 -17.72 -18.31
CA PRO A 107 11.39 -18.89 -19.11
C PRO A 107 12.78 -18.86 -19.73
N ASN A 108 13.35 -17.68 -20.03
CA ASN A 108 14.71 -17.59 -20.53
C ASN A 108 15.74 -17.98 -19.46
N LEU A 109 15.49 -17.58 -18.20
CA LEU A 109 16.29 -18.03 -17.06
C LEU A 109 16.10 -19.54 -16.84
N ALA A 110 14.86 -20.02 -16.90
CA ALA A 110 14.55 -21.44 -16.74
C ALA A 110 15.28 -22.32 -17.76
N ALA A 111 15.30 -21.90 -19.03
CA ALA A 111 16.04 -22.56 -20.11
C ALA A 111 17.54 -22.61 -19.81
N ASN A 112 18.14 -21.46 -19.45
CA ASN A 112 19.57 -21.38 -19.15
C ASN A 112 19.98 -22.29 -17.98
N ARG A 113 19.16 -22.31 -16.92
CA ARG A 113 19.38 -23.17 -15.75
C ARG A 113 19.26 -24.65 -16.12
N ALA A 114 18.23 -25.03 -16.87
CA ALA A 114 18.03 -26.41 -17.29
C ALA A 114 19.24 -26.92 -18.09
N GLU A 115 19.73 -26.13 -19.05
CA GLU A 115 20.90 -26.46 -19.87
C GLU A 115 22.18 -26.59 -19.03
N LYS A 116 22.46 -25.63 -18.14
CA LYS A 116 23.64 -25.65 -17.27
C LYS A 116 23.63 -26.84 -16.32
N ILE A 117 22.48 -27.14 -15.71
CA ILE A 117 22.33 -28.26 -14.78
C ILE A 117 22.49 -29.59 -15.53
N ALA A 118 21.88 -29.73 -16.71
CA ALA A 118 22.05 -30.91 -17.55
C ALA A 118 23.52 -31.11 -17.94
N ALA A 119 24.22 -30.05 -18.37
CA ALA A 119 25.64 -30.13 -18.70
C ALA A 119 26.51 -30.52 -17.50
N ALA A 120 26.26 -29.95 -16.32
CA ALA A 120 27.04 -30.23 -15.11
C ALA A 120 26.82 -31.66 -14.57
N LEU A 121 25.64 -32.22 -14.76
CA LEU A 121 25.27 -33.55 -14.25
C LEU A 121 25.37 -34.66 -15.30
N GLY A 122 25.74 -34.33 -16.54
CA GLY A 122 25.73 -35.28 -17.65
C GLY A 122 24.33 -35.77 -18.02
N GLY A 123 23.32 -34.94 -17.78
CA GLY A 123 21.91 -35.24 -18.01
C GLY A 123 21.34 -34.66 -19.30
N THR A 124 20.03 -34.82 -19.46
CA THR A 124 19.25 -34.27 -20.57
C THR A 124 18.12 -33.39 -20.05
N VAL A 125 17.77 -32.35 -20.83
CA VAL A 125 16.62 -31.48 -20.53
C VAL A 125 15.39 -32.05 -21.22
N VAL A 126 14.33 -32.25 -20.45
CA VAL A 126 12.99 -32.62 -20.95
C VAL A 126 12.05 -31.47 -20.65
N LYS A 127 11.62 -30.77 -21.70
CA LYS A 127 10.71 -29.62 -21.60
C LYS A 127 9.29 -30.09 -21.29
N ALA A 128 8.59 -29.36 -20.43
CA ALA A 128 7.20 -29.66 -20.07
C ALA A 128 6.21 -29.03 -21.08
N ASP A 129 5.01 -29.59 -21.17
CA ASP A 129 3.93 -29.05 -22.01
C ASP A 129 3.44 -27.66 -21.52
N THR A 130 3.67 -27.37 -20.24
CA THR A 130 3.38 -26.10 -19.58
C THR A 130 4.47 -25.04 -19.74
N ALA A 131 5.53 -25.35 -20.49
CA ALA A 131 6.66 -24.43 -20.67
C ALA A 131 6.26 -23.20 -21.49
N LEU A 132 6.34 -22.03 -20.86
CA LEU A 132 6.00 -20.77 -21.51
C LEU A 132 7.13 -20.24 -22.38
N THR A 133 6.79 -19.40 -23.35
CA THR A 133 7.74 -18.48 -23.97
C THR A 133 7.94 -17.26 -23.07
N GLN A 134 9.06 -16.54 -23.22
CA GLN A 134 9.27 -15.30 -22.47
C GLN A 134 8.15 -14.28 -22.72
N GLN A 135 7.66 -14.17 -23.95
CA GLN A 135 6.57 -13.27 -24.30
C GLN A 135 5.26 -13.67 -23.60
N SER A 136 4.91 -14.96 -23.64
CA SER A 136 3.72 -15.48 -22.94
C SER A 136 3.81 -15.29 -21.44
N TYR A 137 4.98 -15.49 -20.85
CA TYR A 137 5.25 -15.25 -19.43
C TYR A 137 5.12 -13.77 -19.06
N ASN A 138 5.65 -12.86 -19.87
CA ASN A 138 5.52 -11.43 -19.62
C ASN A 138 4.05 -10.97 -19.66
N ALA A 139 3.23 -11.65 -20.46
CA ALA A 139 1.80 -11.41 -20.59
C ALA A 139 0.93 -12.12 -19.54
N THR A 140 1.50 -12.96 -18.65
CA THR A 140 0.70 -13.55 -17.57
C THR A 140 0.23 -12.48 -16.62
N GLU A 141 -0.95 -12.70 -16.04
CA GLU A 141 -1.47 -11.85 -14.97
C GLU A 141 -0.44 -11.74 -13.83
N LYS A 142 -0.37 -10.56 -13.22
CA LYS A 142 0.48 -10.34 -12.05
C LYS A 142 -0.31 -10.72 -10.82
N ILE A 143 0.25 -11.60 -10.01
CA ILE A 143 -0.31 -11.92 -8.71
C ILE A 143 -0.29 -10.66 -7.85
N LYS A 144 -1.48 -10.26 -7.41
CA LYS A 144 -1.67 -9.14 -6.50
C LYS A 144 -2.04 -9.70 -5.14
N PRO A 145 -1.25 -9.41 -4.10
CA PRO A 145 -1.67 -9.66 -2.73
C PRO A 145 -2.97 -8.90 -2.45
N MET A 146 -3.86 -9.49 -1.66
CA MET A 146 -5.13 -8.87 -1.28
C MET A 146 -5.20 -8.74 0.23
N VAL A 147 -5.45 -7.51 0.70
CA VAL A 147 -5.69 -7.22 2.12
C VAL A 147 -7.13 -7.63 2.45
N ASP A 148 -7.31 -8.48 3.45
CA ASP A 148 -8.61 -8.72 4.06
C ASP A 148 -8.91 -7.58 5.04
N TYR A 149 -9.49 -6.50 4.51
CA TYR A 149 -9.88 -5.36 5.34
C TYR A 149 -10.86 -5.76 6.44
N THR A 150 -11.75 -6.73 6.21
CA THR A 150 -12.71 -7.12 7.25
C THR A 150 -11.99 -7.77 8.43
N ALA A 151 -11.06 -8.69 8.17
CA ALA A 151 -10.23 -9.28 9.22
C ALA A 151 -9.34 -8.24 9.91
N MET A 152 -8.79 -7.29 9.14
CA MET A 152 -7.94 -6.22 9.66
C MET A 152 -8.68 -5.30 10.64
N HIS A 153 -9.90 -4.85 10.29
CA HIS A 153 -10.71 -3.98 11.17
C HIS A 153 -11.15 -4.71 12.44
N ASN A 154 -11.25 -6.05 12.41
CA ASN A 154 -11.55 -6.86 13.59
C ASN A 154 -10.31 -7.22 14.42
N ASP A 155 -9.10 -6.82 14.01
CA ASP A 155 -7.87 -7.06 14.78
C ASP A 155 -7.80 -6.11 15.99
N PRO A 156 -7.54 -6.62 17.22
CA PRO A 156 -7.39 -5.76 18.40
C PRO A 156 -6.31 -4.66 18.28
N LEU A 157 -5.31 -4.86 17.42
CA LEU A 157 -4.30 -3.84 17.13
C LEU A 157 -4.87 -2.66 16.34
N TYR A 158 -5.88 -2.89 15.49
CA TYR A 158 -6.58 -1.84 14.77
C TYR A 158 -7.34 -0.93 15.75
N GLU A 159 -8.02 -1.50 16.74
CA GLU A 159 -8.64 -0.74 17.84
C GLU A 159 -7.63 0.09 18.65
N SER A 160 -6.45 -0.47 18.93
CA SER A 160 -5.37 0.28 19.59
C SER A 160 -4.87 1.45 18.74
N LEU A 161 -4.83 1.27 17.41
CA LEU A 161 -4.44 2.32 16.48
C LEU A 161 -5.46 3.46 16.48
N LEU A 162 -6.76 3.14 16.43
CA LEU A 162 -7.84 4.13 16.54
C LEU A 162 -7.76 4.93 17.84
N LYS A 163 -7.54 4.26 18.98
CA LYS A 163 -7.34 4.94 20.28
C LYS A 163 -6.14 5.87 20.28
N THR A 164 -5.05 5.48 19.62
CA THR A 164 -3.86 6.34 19.48
C THR A 164 -4.18 7.58 18.65
N LYS A 165 -4.95 7.41 17.56
CA LYS A 165 -5.42 8.52 16.72
C LYS A 165 -6.34 9.47 17.49
N GLN A 166 -7.29 8.92 18.24
CA GLN A 166 -8.17 9.71 19.10
C GLN A 166 -7.39 10.50 20.16
N ALA A 167 -6.46 9.85 20.87
CA ALA A 167 -5.61 10.51 21.86
C ALA A 167 -4.76 11.65 21.26
N ARG A 168 -4.36 11.54 19.99
CA ARG A 168 -3.66 12.62 19.27
C ARG A 168 -4.58 13.81 19.04
N THR A 169 -5.81 13.57 18.61
CA THR A 169 -6.81 14.62 18.40
C THR A 169 -7.10 15.36 19.71
N GLU A 170 -7.29 14.63 20.81
CA GLU A 170 -7.51 15.22 22.14
C GLU A 170 -6.33 16.07 22.60
N TYR A 171 -5.09 15.58 22.38
CA TYR A 171 -3.88 16.33 22.70
C TYR A 171 -3.78 17.64 21.92
N ILE A 172 -4.02 17.62 20.60
CA ILE A 172 -3.99 18.83 19.77
C ILE A 172 -5.07 19.82 20.23
N ALA A 173 -6.28 19.35 20.52
CA ALA A 173 -7.38 20.19 21.01
C ALA A 173 -7.03 20.87 22.36
N GLN A 174 -6.38 20.14 23.27
CA GLN A 174 -5.90 20.72 24.54
C GLN A 174 -4.84 21.81 24.31
N GLN A 175 -3.91 21.61 23.37
CA GLN A 175 -2.91 22.64 23.05
C GLN A 175 -3.56 23.90 22.47
N MET A 176 -4.50 23.75 21.54
CA MET A 176 -5.26 24.87 20.97
C MET A 176 -6.09 25.61 22.03
N GLY A 177 -6.69 24.89 22.98
CA GLY A 177 -7.44 25.48 24.09
C GLY A 177 -6.55 26.27 25.07
N GLN A 178 -5.31 25.82 25.28
CA GLN A 178 -4.33 26.53 26.10
C GLN A 178 -3.79 27.79 25.40
N GLU A 179 -3.56 27.76 24.09
CA GLU A 179 -3.19 28.94 23.30
C GLU A 179 -4.30 30.01 23.26
N MET A 180 -5.58 29.59 23.32
CA MET A 180 -6.72 30.53 23.43
C MET A 180 -6.88 31.17 24.81
N THR A 181 -6.37 30.57 25.90
CA THR A 181 -6.46 31.18 27.24
C THR A 181 -5.46 32.31 27.51
N GLU A 182 -4.44 32.51 26.66
CA GLU A 182 -3.55 33.68 26.74
C GLU A 182 -4.00 34.87 25.88
N THR A 183 -5.03 34.71 25.03
CA THR A 183 -5.53 35.79 24.19
C THR A 183 -7.06 35.83 24.16
N SER A 184 -7.64 36.75 24.94
CA SER A 184 -9.02 37.24 24.87
C SER A 184 -10.02 36.65 25.86
N THR A 185 -10.16 37.37 26.98
CA THR A 185 -11.47 37.71 27.54
C THR A 185 -12.37 38.32 26.45
N ALA A 186 -13.44 37.62 26.03
CA ALA A 186 -14.79 38.17 25.78
C ALA A 186 -15.73 37.17 25.08
N SER A 187 -16.92 36.99 25.69
CA SER A 187 -18.23 36.62 25.11
C SER A 187 -18.52 35.20 24.57
N LEU A 188 -19.13 34.35 25.41
CA LEU A 188 -20.53 33.85 25.39
C LEU A 188 -21.29 33.93 24.02
N GLU A 189 -22.07 32.97 23.50
CA GLU A 189 -22.83 31.82 24.03
C GLU A 189 -23.00 30.68 23.01
N THR A 190 -23.41 29.53 23.56
CA THR A 190 -23.87 28.23 23.02
C THR A 190 -24.99 28.26 21.97
N ASP A 191 -24.93 27.30 21.02
CA ASP A 191 -26.11 26.49 20.69
C ASP A 191 -25.70 25.03 20.43
N SER A 192 -26.56 24.13 20.88
CA SER A 192 -26.30 22.70 21.08
C SER A 192 -26.87 21.85 19.94
N SER A 193 -26.00 21.06 19.31
CA SER A 193 -26.36 19.74 18.78
C SER A 193 -25.27 18.77 19.26
N ASP A 194 -25.68 17.60 19.77
CA ASP A 194 -24.83 16.61 20.43
C ASP A 194 -23.91 15.86 19.44
N LYS A 195 -22.99 16.60 18.82
CA LYS A 195 -21.72 16.10 18.28
C LYS A 195 -20.66 17.06 18.77
N THR A 196 -19.69 16.57 19.53
CA THR A 196 -18.57 17.42 19.94
C THR A 196 -17.85 17.92 18.69
N SER A 197 -17.23 19.10 18.72
CA SER A 197 -16.40 19.60 17.61
C SER A 197 -15.31 18.59 17.20
N SER A 198 -14.96 17.68 18.11
CA SER A 198 -14.11 16.52 17.90
C SER A 198 -14.75 15.44 17.01
N ASP A 199 -16.03 15.13 17.16
CA ASP A 199 -16.74 14.13 16.34
C ASP A 199 -16.86 14.60 14.88
N ALA A 200 -17.18 15.88 14.67
CA ALA A 200 -17.23 16.48 13.33
C ALA A 200 -15.86 16.48 12.64
N PHE A 201 -14.78 16.61 13.42
CA PHE A 201 -13.41 16.55 12.90
C PHE A 201 -12.94 15.10 12.63
N LEU A 202 -13.34 14.13 13.46
CA LEU A 202 -13.08 12.71 13.21
C LEU A 202 -13.78 12.25 11.92
N GLU A 203 -15.02 12.68 11.71
CA GLU A 203 -15.76 12.44 10.47
C GLU A 203 -15.03 13.06 9.26
N TYR A 204 -14.46 14.27 9.41
CA TYR A 204 -13.66 14.93 8.36
C TYR A 204 -12.32 14.24 8.04
N MET A 205 -11.70 13.58 9.02
CA MET A 205 -10.40 12.91 8.86
C MET A 205 -10.53 11.48 8.31
N ASP A 206 -11.64 10.80 8.61
CA ASP A 206 -12.00 9.50 8.03
C ASP A 206 -12.53 9.62 6.59
N MET A 207 -12.90 10.84 6.16
CA MET A 207 -13.27 11.12 4.77
C MET A 207 -12.08 11.04 3.82
N THR A 208 -12.29 10.35 2.71
CA THR A 208 -11.40 10.37 1.55
C THR A 208 -11.19 11.79 1.03
N PRO A 209 -10.11 12.08 0.28
CA PRO A 209 -9.88 13.40 -0.29
C PRO A 209 -11.05 13.92 -1.15
N GLU A 210 -11.76 13.01 -1.81
CA GLU A 210 -12.95 13.30 -2.62
C GLU A 210 -14.14 13.69 -1.72
N GLU A 211 -14.40 12.95 -0.65
CA GLU A 211 -15.47 13.26 0.31
C GLU A 211 -15.24 14.59 1.02
N ARG A 212 -13.98 14.95 1.32
CA ARG A 212 -13.65 16.27 1.89
C ARG A 212 -13.92 17.42 0.94
N TYR A 213 -13.64 17.25 -0.35
CA TYR A 213 -13.94 18.25 -1.36
C TYR A 213 -15.44 18.45 -1.53
N ILE A 214 -16.20 17.36 -1.57
CA ILE A 214 -17.67 17.40 -1.65
C ILE A 214 -18.24 18.14 -0.44
N MET A 215 -17.77 17.83 0.77
CA MET A 215 -18.22 18.51 1.99
C MET A 215 -17.91 20.01 1.96
N GLN A 216 -16.73 20.40 1.48
CA GLN A 216 -16.34 21.81 1.32
C GLN A 216 -17.20 22.52 0.25
N ALA A 217 -17.48 21.86 -0.88
CA ALA A 217 -18.29 22.39 -1.96
C ALA A 217 -19.77 22.56 -1.59
N LEU A 218 -20.30 21.67 -0.74
CA LEU A 218 -21.63 21.79 -0.14
C LEU A 218 -21.68 22.98 0.83
N ALA A 219 -20.69 23.11 1.71
CA ALA A 219 -20.61 24.22 2.66
C ALA A 219 -20.54 25.60 1.96
N HIS A 220 -19.79 25.70 0.85
CA HIS A 220 -19.73 26.93 0.04
C HIS A 220 -21.07 27.30 -0.61
N ARG A 221 -21.91 26.29 -0.92
CA ARG A 221 -23.26 26.48 -1.45
C ARG A 221 -24.30 26.70 -0.35
N GLY A 222 -23.87 26.73 0.92
CA GLY A 222 -24.73 26.95 2.08
C GLY A 222 -25.50 25.71 2.51
N TYR A 223 -25.07 24.51 2.11
CA TYR A 223 -25.65 23.25 2.55
C TYR A 223 -24.73 22.55 3.55
N THR A 224 -25.28 22.14 4.68
CA THR A 224 -24.66 21.14 5.55
C THR A 224 -24.89 19.72 5.01
N LYS A 225 -24.11 18.74 5.48
CA LYS A 225 -24.26 17.34 5.07
C LYS A 225 -25.66 16.82 5.41
N GLU A 226 -26.13 17.15 6.60
CA GLU A 226 -27.47 16.80 7.08
C GLU A 226 -28.57 17.47 6.26
N GLU A 227 -28.41 18.73 5.84
CA GLU A 227 -29.37 19.42 4.97
C GLU A 227 -29.39 18.86 3.55
N PHE A 228 -28.23 18.50 3.01
CA PHE A 228 -28.10 17.85 1.71
C PHE A 228 -28.82 16.50 1.69
N ASP A 229 -28.65 15.69 2.74
CA ASP A 229 -29.28 14.37 2.89
C ASP A 229 -30.82 14.45 3.00
N MET A 230 -31.37 15.62 3.36
CA MET A 230 -32.81 15.88 3.44
C MET A 230 -33.42 16.39 2.11
N LEU A 231 -32.61 16.70 1.09
CA LEU A 231 -33.11 17.13 -0.21
C LEU A 231 -33.76 15.96 -0.98
N PRO A 232 -34.72 16.24 -1.89
CA PRO A 232 -35.21 15.22 -2.82
C PRO A 232 -34.05 14.65 -3.65
N LEU A 233 -34.05 13.34 -3.93
CA LEU A 233 -32.95 12.66 -4.64
C LEU A 233 -32.58 13.35 -5.97
N GLU A 234 -33.56 13.92 -6.68
CA GLU A 234 -33.35 14.64 -7.94
C GLU A 234 -32.52 15.93 -7.75
N GLU A 235 -32.61 16.59 -6.60
CA GLU A 235 -31.82 17.76 -6.24
C GLU A 235 -30.43 17.38 -5.71
N GLN A 236 -30.33 16.28 -4.95
CA GLN A 236 -29.04 15.73 -4.50
C GLN A 236 -28.15 15.35 -5.67
N GLU A 237 -28.69 14.64 -6.66
CA GLU A 237 -27.96 14.24 -7.86
C GLU A 237 -27.53 15.44 -8.70
N LYS A 238 -28.37 16.48 -8.80
CA LYS A 238 -28.05 17.70 -9.52
C LYS A 238 -26.87 18.45 -8.88
N ILE A 239 -26.89 18.61 -7.56
CA ILE A 239 -25.82 19.27 -6.80
C ILE A 239 -24.51 18.46 -6.89
N MET A 240 -24.57 17.13 -6.77
CA MET A 240 -23.39 16.26 -6.89
C MET A 240 -22.79 16.28 -8.30
N LYS A 241 -23.64 16.35 -9.33
CA LYS A 241 -23.19 16.49 -10.72
C LYS A 241 -22.49 17.81 -10.96
N GLU A 242 -23.01 18.89 -10.40
CA GLU A 242 -22.44 20.24 -10.51
C GLU A 242 -21.09 20.35 -9.76
N ILE A 243 -21.00 19.79 -8.55
CA ILE A 243 -19.73 19.71 -7.78
C ILE A 243 -18.67 18.90 -8.55
N ARG A 244 -19.09 17.83 -9.23
CA ARG A 244 -18.21 17.00 -10.06
C ARG A 244 -17.74 17.71 -11.32
N GLU A 245 -18.60 18.48 -11.98
CA GLU A 245 -18.23 19.33 -13.12
C GLU A 245 -17.27 20.45 -12.69
N GLU A 246 -17.49 21.07 -11.54
CA GLU A 246 -16.61 22.10 -10.98
C GLU A 246 -15.22 21.55 -10.63
N LEU A 247 -15.13 20.34 -10.07
CA LEU A 247 -13.86 19.65 -9.82
C LEU A 247 -13.10 19.38 -11.12
N ARG A 248 -13.82 19.06 -12.20
CA ARG A 248 -13.25 18.84 -13.54
C ARG A 248 -12.74 20.16 -14.15
N GLU A 249 -13.44 21.28 -13.96
CA GLU A 249 -12.98 22.59 -14.43
C GLU A 249 -11.79 23.13 -13.63
N GLN A 250 -11.75 22.95 -12.30
CA GLN A 250 -10.61 23.36 -11.48
C GLN A 250 -9.33 22.57 -11.80
N THR A 251 -9.46 21.28 -12.08
CA THR A 251 -8.32 20.45 -12.48
C THR A 251 -7.80 20.83 -13.87
N GLN A 252 -8.68 21.24 -14.79
CA GLN A 252 -8.29 21.66 -16.13
C GLN A 252 -7.65 23.07 -16.16
N THR A 253 -8.14 24.00 -15.33
CA THR A 253 -7.59 25.38 -15.21
C THR A 253 -6.26 25.45 -14.47
N GLN A 254 -5.97 24.53 -13.54
CA GLN A 254 -4.65 24.42 -12.89
C GLN A 254 -3.56 23.85 -13.80
N THR A 255 -3.92 23.09 -14.85
CA THR A 255 -2.98 22.68 -15.91
C THR A 255 -2.61 23.82 -16.87
N GLU A 256 -3.43 24.86 -16.99
CA GLU A 256 -3.21 25.96 -17.96
C GLU A 256 -2.69 27.26 -17.31
N SER A 257 -2.94 27.49 -16.03
CA SER A 257 -2.40 28.63 -15.28
C SER A 257 -1.29 28.17 -14.34
N GLY A 258 -0.05 28.19 -14.82
CA GLY A 258 1.15 27.84 -14.05
C GLY A 258 1.46 28.81 -12.90
N GLN A 259 0.55 28.98 -11.94
CA GLN A 259 0.75 29.78 -10.74
C GLN A 259 0.80 28.86 -9.52
N THR A 260 2.05 28.61 -9.13
CA THR A 260 2.44 27.97 -7.88
C THR A 260 2.10 28.89 -6.71
N GLY A 261 1.37 28.35 -5.73
CA GLY A 261 0.93 29.11 -4.57
C GLY A 261 0.80 28.25 -3.31
N PHE A 262 1.74 27.34 -3.04
CA PHE A 262 2.15 26.98 -1.67
C PHE A 262 3.59 26.44 -1.73
N ASN A 263 4.46 27.07 -0.93
CA ASN A 263 5.92 26.97 -1.00
C ASN A 263 6.43 25.53 -0.83
N ALA A 264 7.32 25.15 -1.75
CA ALA A 264 8.01 23.88 -1.79
C ALA A 264 9.11 23.79 -0.72
N THR A 265 9.25 22.62 -0.10
CA THR A 265 10.57 22.01 -0.01
C THR A 265 10.50 20.56 -0.49
N ASN A 266 11.33 20.29 -1.50
CA ASN A 266 11.84 19.01 -1.99
C ASN A 266 10.89 17.82 -2.16
N ASP A 267 10.04 17.82 -3.20
CA ASP A 267 9.66 16.54 -3.85
C ASP A 267 9.06 16.69 -5.26
N THR A 268 9.80 17.31 -6.18
CA THR A 268 9.29 17.63 -7.53
C THR A 268 9.24 16.40 -8.45
N ALA A 269 9.96 15.31 -8.12
CA ALA A 269 9.98 14.10 -8.94
C ALA A 269 8.87 13.10 -8.57
N ALA A 270 8.53 12.95 -7.28
CA ALA A 270 7.45 12.06 -6.85
C ALA A 270 6.05 12.61 -7.18
N LYS A 271 5.90 13.94 -7.20
CA LYS A 271 4.61 14.60 -7.48
C LYS A 271 4.20 14.51 -8.96
N GLN A 272 5.15 14.51 -9.89
CA GLN A 272 4.82 14.29 -11.32
C GLN A 272 4.38 12.85 -11.58
N ASP A 273 4.86 11.87 -10.81
CA ASP A 273 4.52 10.46 -10.99
C ASP A 273 3.11 10.14 -10.47
N ILE A 274 2.72 10.71 -9.32
CA ILE A 274 1.37 10.55 -8.75
C ILE A 274 0.30 11.21 -9.63
N VAL A 275 0.56 12.41 -10.15
CA VAL A 275 -0.37 13.11 -11.05
C VAL A 275 -0.50 12.37 -12.39
N THR A 276 0.60 11.79 -12.91
CA THR A 276 0.56 10.96 -14.12
C THR A 276 -0.25 9.67 -13.89
N GLN A 277 -0.10 9.04 -12.72
CA GLN A 277 -0.85 7.84 -12.36
C GLN A 277 -2.34 8.12 -12.17
N ILE A 278 -2.72 9.24 -11.56
CA ILE A 278 -4.12 9.65 -11.40
C ILE A 278 -4.77 9.90 -12.76
N VAL A 279 -4.14 10.68 -13.65
CA VAL A 279 -4.66 10.93 -15.01
C VAL A 279 -4.78 9.64 -15.82
N THR A 280 -3.86 8.69 -15.63
CA THR A 280 -3.91 7.38 -16.31
C THR A 280 -5.05 6.51 -15.79
N ILE A 281 -5.33 6.53 -14.49
CA ILE A 281 -6.44 5.79 -13.87
C ILE A 281 -7.79 6.40 -14.29
N THR A 282 -7.91 7.72 -14.33
CA THR A 282 -9.14 8.41 -14.77
C THR A 282 -9.46 8.11 -16.23
N ASN A 283 -8.45 8.12 -17.12
CA ASN A 283 -8.63 7.76 -18.53
C ASN A 283 -9.00 6.27 -18.75
N LEU A 284 -8.57 5.38 -17.84
CA LEU A 284 -8.94 3.96 -17.88
C LEU A 284 -10.39 3.74 -17.41
N LEU A 285 -10.85 4.50 -16.43
CA LEU A 285 -12.22 4.43 -15.92
C LEU A 285 -13.23 5.02 -16.92
N ASP A 286 -12.91 6.13 -17.57
CA ASP A 286 -13.74 6.70 -18.64
C ASP A 286 -13.88 5.73 -19.82
N LYS A 287 -12.80 5.00 -20.15
CA LYS A 287 -12.81 3.98 -21.21
C LYS A 287 -13.66 2.75 -20.84
N GLN A 288 -13.76 2.40 -19.56
CA GLN A 288 -14.63 1.30 -19.11
C GLN A 288 -16.11 1.71 -19.05
N ALA A 289 -16.40 2.95 -18.64
CA ALA A 289 -17.76 3.49 -18.67
C ALA A 289 -18.32 3.55 -20.09
N GLN A 290 -17.50 3.93 -21.08
CA GLN A 290 -17.90 4.00 -22.48
C GLN A 290 -18.19 2.62 -23.10
N ILE A 291 -17.42 1.59 -22.71
CA ILE A 291 -17.64 0.20 -23.14
C ILE A 291 -18.94 -0.38 -22.54
N GLN A 292 -19.30 0.01 -21.31
CA GLN A 292 -20.56 -0.42 -20.69
C GLN A 292 -21.79 0.26 -21.29
N ASP A 293 -21.67 1.52 -21.68
CA ASP A 293 -22.76 2.25 -22.36
C ASP A 293 -22.98 1.78 -23.80
N ASP A 294 -21.92 1.44 -24.53
CA ASP A 294 -22.03 0.87 -25.88
C ASP A 294 -22.64 -0.55 -25.87
N HIS A 295 -22.44 -1.31 -24.79
CA HIS A 295 -23.08 -2.62 -24.63
C HIS A 295 -24.57 -2.51 -24.30
N LYS A 296 -24.99 -1.48 -23.55
CA LYS A 296 -26.41 -1.20 -23.27
C LYS A 296 -27.18 -0.62 -24.46
N ARG A 297 -26.50 -0.03 -25.45
CA ARG A 297 -27.14 0.48 -26.68
C ARG A 297 -27.27 -0.57 -27.79
N ASN A 298 -26.52 -1.67 -27.70
CA ASN A 298 -26.52 -2.76 -28.69
C ASN A 298 -27.15 -4.07 -28.17
N SER A 299 -27.91 -4.01 -27.06
CA SER A 299 -28.85 -5.05 -26.59
C SER A 299 -30.25 -4.46 -26.50
#